data_AF-A0A7G9NWA1-F1
#
_entry.id   AF-A0A7G9NWA1-F1
#
_cell.length_a   1.000
_cell.length_b   1.000
_cell.length_c   1.000
_cell.angle_alpha   90.00
_cell.angle_beta   90.00
_cell.angle_gamma   90.00
#
_symmetry.space_group_name_H-M   'P 1'
#
loop_
_entity.id
_entity.type
_entity.pdbx_description
1 polymer ?
#
loop_
_entity_poly.entity_id
_entity_poly.type
_entity_poly.pdbx_seq_one_letter_code
_entity_poly.pdbx_strand_id
1 'polypeptide(L)'
;MTRHQELEMLESVLLEKLDQVNNALASDVAIMGPDQIRELAEAAEQVVRGAYGQCVECNASIPLQRLRVKPEAVRCIKCQQQAEQMRVRPEYIRYAS
;
A
#
# COMPACT_ATOMS: atom_id res chain seq x y z
N MET A 1 11.82 20.66 -0.20
CA MET A 1 12.13 19.28 0.22
C MET A 1 12.35 18.45 -1.02
N THR A 2 13.37 17.60 -1.03
CA THR A 2 13.63 16.69 -2.16
C THR A 2 12.74 15.45 -2.05
N ARG A 3 12.50 14.74 -3.17
CA ARG A 3 11.73 13.48 -3.17
C ARG A 3 12.29 12.47 -2.18
N HIS A 4 13.62 12.36 -2.12
CA HIS A 4 14.31 11.43 -1.24
C HIS A 4 13.99 11.72 0.23
N GLN A 5 14.10 12.99 0.67
CA GLN A 5 13.73 13.40 2.03
C GLN A 5 12.25 13.14 2.36
N GLU A 6 11.35 13.30 1.39
CA GLU A 6 9.94 12.96 1.60
C GLU A 6 9.70 11.46 1.72
N LEU A 7 10.45 10.63 0.98
CA LEU A 7 10.33 9.18 1.08
C LEU A 7 10.86 8.69 2.42
N GLU A 8 12.00 9.17 2.89
CA GLU A 8 12.54 8.85 4.23
C GLU A 8 11.56 9.20 5.36
N MET A 9 10.90 10.36 5.25
CA MET A 9 9.86 10.76 6.22
C MET A 9 8.65 9.81 6.17
N LEU A 10 8.30 9.28 5.00
CA LEU A 10 7.19 8.35 4.86
C LEU A 10 7.58 6.92 5.28
N GLU A 11 8.86 6.57 5.23
CA GLU A 11 9.39 5.31 5.78
C GLU A 11 9.22 5.25 7.30
N SER A 12 9.45 6.34 8.03
CA SER A 12 9.22 6.37 9.47
C SER A 12 7.75 6.14 9.83
N VAL A 13 6.82 6.73 9.07
CA VAL A 13 5.38 6.52 9.24
C VAL A 13 4.99 5.05 8.98
N LEU A 14 5.67 4.39 8.02
CA LEU A 14 5.43 2.98 7.72
C LEU A 14 5.87 2.07 8.87
N LEU A 15 7.01 2.38 9.50
CA LEU A 15 7.51 1.66 10.67
C LEU A 15 6.56 1.79 11.86
N GLU A 16 6.03 2.98 12.13
CA GLU A 16 5.03 3.19 13.18
C GLU A 16 3.76 2.35 12.95
N LYS A 17 3.31 2.23 11.69
CA LYS A 17 2.17 1.38 11.34
C LYS A 17 2.46 -0.12 11.53
N LEU A 18 3.67 -0.57 11.23
CA LEU A 18 4.08 -1.97 11.45
C LEU A 18 4.04 -2.32 12.94
N ASP A 19 4.52 -1.42 13.80
CA ASP A 19 4.47 -1.60 15.25
C ASP A 19 3.03 -1.71 15.76
N GLN A 20 2.10 -0.92 15.20
CA GLN A 20 0.68 -1.03 15.53
C GLN A 20 0.11 -2.41 15.19
N VAL A 21 0.46 -2.98 14.02
CA VAL A 21 0.00 -4.33 13.62
C VAL A 21 0.60 -5.41 14.52
N ASN A 22 1.90 -5.32 14.83
CA ASN A 22 2.57 -6.28 15.72
C ASN A 22 1.96 -6.29 17.12
N ASN A 23 1.64 -5.11 17.66
CA ASN A 23 1.02 -4.98 18.97
C ASN A 23 -0.48 -5.34 18.95
N ALA A 24 -1.16 -5.14 17.83
CA ALA A 24 -2.56 -5.51 17.67
C ALA A 24 -2.74 -7.03 17.73
N LEU A 25 -1.78 -7.85 17.30
CA LEU A 25 -1.85 -9.31 17.45
C LEU A 25 -1.87 -9.78 18.93
N ALA A 26 -1.46 -8.92 19.87
CA ALA A 26 -1.54 -9.19 21.30
C ALA A 26 -2.92 -8.86 21.93
N SER A 27 -3.85 -8.31 21.15
CA SER A 27 -5.21 -7.96 21.56
C SER A 27 -6.23 -8.50 20.54
N ASP A 28 -7.38 -9.04 20.95
CA ASP A 28 -8.39 -9.63 20.03
C ASP A 28 -9.12 -8.61 19.11
N VAL A 29 -8.51 -7.46 18.83
CA VAL A 29 -9.06 -6.36 18.02
C VAL A 29 -8.30 -6.26 16.71
N ALA A 30 -8.91 -6.72 15.62
CA ALA A 30 -8.41 -6.47 14.26
C ALA A 30 -8.74 -5.02 13.85
N ILE A 31 -7.79 -4.10 14.07
CA ILE A 31 -7.91 -2.69 13.67
C ILE A 31 -7.68 -2.52 12.15
N MET A 32 -6.93 -3.44 11.54
CA MET A 32 -6.47 -3.33 10.16
C MET A 32 -6.94 -4.53 9.33
N GLY A 33 -7.45 -4.28 8.13
CA GLY A 33 -7.96 -5.33 7.25
C GLY A 33 -6.83 -6.17 6.63
N PRO A 34 -7.10 -7.41 6.16
CA PRO A 34 -6.08 -8.30 5.60
C PRO A 34 -5.35 -7.70 4.38
N ASP A 35 -6.06 -6.92 3.55
CA ASP A 35 -5.45 -6.21 2.42
C ASP A 35 -4.46 -5.12 2.85
N GLN A 36 -4.78 -4.38 3.91
CA GLN A 36 -3.87 -3.37 4.45
C GLN A 36 -2.64 -4.01 5.09
N ILE A 37 -2.81 -5.12 5.82
CA ILE A 37 -1.68 -5.85 6.40
C ILE A 37 -0.75 -6.37 5.29
N ARG A 38 -1.31 -6.91 4.21
CA ARG A 38 -0.53 -7.35 3.04
C ARG A 38 0.23 -6.19 2.40
N GLU A 39 -0.45 -5.06 2.16
CA GLU A 39 0.18 -3.87 1.58
C GLU A 39 1.29 -3.30 2.50
N LEU A 40 1.08 -3.33 3.82
CA LEU A 40 2.06 -2.88 4.79
C LEU A 40 3.31 -3.77 4.79
N ALA A 41 3.13 -5.09 4.72
CA ALA A 41 4.24 -6.04 4.59
C ALA A 41 5.01 -5.87 3.28
N GLU A 42 4.30 -5.72 2.16
CA GLU A 42 4.90 -5.46 0.84
C GLU A 42 5.67 -4.12 0.84
N ALA A 43 5.12 -3.07 1.46
CA ALA A 43 5.79 -1.78 1.57
C ALA A 43 7.05 -1.86 2.43
N ALA A 44 7.02 -2.59 3.55
CA ALA A 44 8.19 -2.82 4.41
C ALA A 44 9.33 -3.49 3.62
N GLU A 45 9.01 -4.47 2.79
CA GLU A 45 9.98 -5.13 1.93
C GLU A 45 10.60 -4.16 0.91
N GLN A 46 9.81 -3.25 0.33
CA GLN A 46 10.32 -2.22 -0.58
C GLN A 46 11.28 -1.26 0.11
N VAL A 47 11.03 -0.90 1.37
CA VAL A 47 11.95 -0.06 2.18
C VAL A 47 13.28 -0.77 2.36
N VAL A 48 13.27 -2.03 2.79
CA VAL A 48 14.49 -2.83 2.96
C VAL A 48 15.29 -2.95 1.65
N ARG A 49 14.61 -3.03 0.52
CA ARG A 49 15.22 -3.11 -0.82
C ARG A 49 15.62 -1.75 -1.40
N GLY A 50 15.34 -0.63 -0.73
CA GLY A 50 15.59 0.72 -1.22
C GLY A 50 14.74 1.12 -2.44
N ALA A 51 13.61 0.42 -2.65
CA ALA A 51 12.70 0.62 -3.79
C ALA A 51 11.38 1.30 -3.38
N TYR A 52 11.29 1.77 -2.13
CA TYR A 52 10.10 2.44 -1.63
C TYR A 52 9.69 3.65 -2.49
N GLY A 53 8.38 3.76 -2.73
CA GLY A 53 7.81 4.74 -3.64
C GLY A 53 7.92 4.40 -5.13
N GLN A 54 8.26 3.15 -5.48
CA GLN A 54 8.15 2.59 -6.82
C GLN A 54 7.00 1.57 -6.90
N CYS A 55 6.30 1.54 -8.03
CA CYS A 55 5.20 0.60 -8.26
C CYS A 55 5.73 -0.82 -8.45
N VAL A 56 5.24 -1.78 -7.68
CA VAL A 56 5.66 -3.19 -7.77
C VAL A 56 5.30 -3.88 -9.10
N GLU A 57 4.36 -3.32 -9.87
CA GLU A 57 3.89 -3.90 -11.13
C GLU A 57 4.60 -3.30 -12.35
N CYS A 58 4.77 -1.98 -12.37
CA CYS A 58 5.26 -1.26 -13.56
C CYS A 58 6.56 -0.49 -13.31
N ASN A 59 7.13 -0.56 -12.10
CA ASN A 59 8.33 0.17 -11.65
C ASN A 59 8.27 1.70 -11.78
N ALA A 60 7.11 2.25 -12.17
CA ALA A 60 6.92 3.68 -12.21
C ALA A 60 6.91 4.28 -10.80
N SER A 61 7.41 5.50 -10.69
CA SER A 61 7.34 6.29 -9.49
C SER A 61 5.89 6.47 -9.01
N ILE A 62 5.62 6.13 -7.74
CA ILE A 62 4.33 6.42 -7.10
C ILE A 62 4.29 7.91 -6.74
N PRO A 63 3.19 8.63 -7.03
CA PRO A 63 3.05 10.02 -6.66
C PRO A 63 3.15 10.23 -5.15
N LEU A 64 3.94 11.21 -4.71
CA LEU A 64 4.10 11.53 -3.28
C LEU A 64 2.77 11.89 -2.62
N GLN A 65 1.86 12.57 -3.33
CA GLN A 65 0.52 12.85 -2.83
C GLN A 65 -0.25 11.58 -2.44
N ARG A 66 -0.07 10.48 -3.19
CA ARG A 66 -0.67 9.19 -2.86
C ARG A 66 -0.01 8.59 -1.62
N LEU A 67 1.31 8.60 -1.56
CA LEU A 67 2.06 8.03 -0.43
C LEU A 67 1.82 8.81 0.87
N ARG A 68 1.61 10.13 0.82
CA ARG A 68 1.23 10.94 1.99
C ARG A 68 -0.13 10.54 2.56
N VAL A 69 -1.08 10.15 1.71
CA VAL A 69 -2.40 9.67 2.14
C VAL A 69 -2.35 8.20 2.55
N LYS A 70 -1.61 7.38 1.80
CA LYS A 70 -1.49 5.94 2.00
C LYS A 70 -0.02 5.52 1.85
N PRO A 71 0.80 5.59 2.92
CA PRO A 71 2.22 5.21 2.89
C PRO A 71 2.45 3.75 2.48
N GLU A 72 1.53 2.86 2.86
CA GLU A 72 1.55 1.44 2.50
C GLU A 72 1.22 1.16 1.02
N ALA A 73 0.99 2.18 0.19
CA ALA A 73 0.67 1.98 -1.22
C ALA A 73 1.90 1.49 -2.02
N VAL A 74 1.83 0.25 -2.49
CA VAL A 74 2.89 -0.40 -3.30
C VAL A 74 2.65 -0.37 -4.81
N ARG A 75 1.47 0.06 -5.26
CA ARG A 75 1.10 0.18 -6.68
C ARG A 75 0.85 1.63 -7.06
N CYS A 76 1.08 1.99 -8.33
CA CYS A 76 0.58 3.25 -8.89
C CYS A 76 -0.95 3.20 -9.08
N ILE A 77 -1.61 4.35 -9.33
CA ILE A 77 -3.09 4.40 -9.38
C ILE A 77 -3.67 3.54 -10.51
N LYS A 78 -2.96 3.50 -11.65
CA LYS A 78 -3.34 2.68 -12.81
C LYS A 78 -3.31 1.19 -12.49
N CYS A 79 -2.20 0.71 -11.90
CA CYS A 79 -2.04 -0.69 -11.53
C CYS A 79 -2.98 -1.09 -10.38
N GLN A 80 -3.27 -0.18 -9.44
CA GLN A 80 -4.25 -0.41 -8.38
C GLN A 80 -5.65 -0.65 -8.97
N GLN A 81 -6.10 0.22 -9.88
CA GLN A 81 -7.41 0.10 -10.52
C GLN A 81 -7.55 -1.20 -11.31
N GLN A 82 -6.50 -1.61 -12.03
CA GLN A 82 -6.48 -2.89 -12.75
C GLN A 82 -6.59 -4.09 -11.80
N ALA A 83 -5.87 -4.08 -10.68
CA ALA A 83 -5.93 -5.13 -9.68
C ALA A 83 -7.33 -5.22 -9.03
N GLU A 84 -7.95 -4.09 -8.74
CA GLU A 84 -9.32 -4.03 -8.19
C GLU A 84 -10.35 -4.57 -9.18
N GLN A 85 -10.26 -4.18 -10.46
CA GLN A 85 -11.13 -4.68 -11.52
C GLN A 85 -11.05 -6.21 -11.68
N MET A 86 -9.87 -6.80 -11.51
CA MET A 86 -9.69 -8.26 -11.53
C MET A 86 -10.26 -8.96 -10.29
N ARG A 87 -10.36 -8.27 -9.16
CA ARG A 87 -10.93 -8.81 -7.90
C ARG A 87 -12.45 -8.81 -7.88
N VAL A 88 -13.10 -7.89 -8.59
CA VAL A 88 -14.57 -7.89 -8.73
C VAL A 88 -14.96 -8.99 -9.74
N ARG A 89 -15.55 -10.10 -9.26
CA ARG A 89 -16.03 -11.18 -10.16
C ARG A 89 -17.05 -10.59 -11.16
N PRO A 90 -16.90 -10.79 -12.49
CA PRO A 90 -17.75 -10.14 -13.49
C PRO A 90 -19.21 -10.61 -13.57
N GLU A 91 -19.61 -11.58 -12.75
CA GLU A 91 -20.87 -12.34 -12.94
C GLU A 91 -22.17 -11.55 -12.68
N TYR A 92 -22.11 -10.24 -12.40
CA TYR A 92 -23.29 -9.38 -12.24
C TYR A 92 -23.48 -8.28 -13.31
N ILE A 93 -22.57 -8.11 -14.28
CA ILE A 93 -22.67 -7.01 -15.26
C ILE A 93 -23.74 -7.28 -16.36
N ARG A 94 -24.30 -8.50 -16.42
CA ARG A 94 -25.36 -8.85 -17.40
C ARG A 94 -26.76 -8.31 -17.08
N TYR A 95 -26.98 -7.71 -15.91
CA TYR A 95 -28.31 -7.21 -15.51
C TYR A 95 -28.43 -5.67 -15.48
N ALA A 96 -27.38 -4.96 -15.90
CA ALA A 96 -27.45 -3.52 -16.13
C ALA A 96 -27.70 -3.26 -17.62
N SER A 97 -28.94 -3.45 -18.06
CA SER A 97 -29.47 -3.01 -19.36
C SER A 97 -30.89 -2.52 -19.16
#